data_AF-A0AAD7LCT8-F1
#
_entry.id   AF-A0AAD7LCT8-F1
#
_cell.length_a   1.000
_cell.length_b   1.000
_cell.length_c   1.000
_cell.angle_alpha   90.00
_cell.angle_beta   90.00
_cell.angle_gamma   90.00
#
_symmetry.space_group_name_H-M   'P 1'
#
loop_
_entity.id
_entity.type
_entity.pdbx_description
1 polymer ?
#
loop_
_entity_poly.entity_id
_entity_poly.type
_entity_poly.pdbx_seq_one_letter_code
_entity_poly.pdbx_strand_id
1 'polypeptide(L)'
;MNWLDPSQHAGVVPNEYLNVCPQDGDAEAAGIANSMPHLKNLELRFSKLSAKGHTSICQGCTNLEYLDLFGCANLTSRDIPNATSNLKHLKEIKKPNFDMVRHLHVSL
;
A
#
# COMPACT_ATOMS: atom_id res chain seq x y z
N MET A 1 5.57 15.18 -7.98
CA MET A 1 4.14 15.02 -7.66
C MET A 1 3.56 13.99 -8.61
N ASN A 2 2.90 12.98 -8.02
CA ASN A 2 1.90 12.07 -8.58
C ASN A 2 2.22 11.37 -9.90
N TRP A 3 2.82 10.19 -9.81
CA TRP A 3 2.77 9.19 -10.87
C TRP A 3 1.74 8.13 -10.51
N LEU A 4 0.51 8.43 -10.93
CA LEU A 4 -0.53 7.54 -11.45
C LEU A 4 -1.55 8.52 -12.06
N ASP A 5 -1.20 9.11 -13.21
CA ASP A 5 -2.14 9.90 -13.98
C ASP A 5 -3.30 8.97 -14.39
N PRO A 6 -4.55 9.23 -13.99
CA PRO A 6 -5.70 8.46 -14.45
C PRO A 6 -5.79 8.37 -15.97
N SER A 7 -5.19 9.33 -16.70
CA SER A 7 -5.09 9.31 -18.16
C SER A 7 -4.31 8.11 -18.71
N GLN A 8 -3.37 7.54 -17.94
CA GLN A 8 -2.58 6.37 -18.36
C GLN A 8 -3.42 5.09 -18.51
N HIS A 9 -4.62 5.06 -17.92
CA HIS A 9 -5.58 3.96 -18.04
C HIS A 9 -6.86 4.39 -18.77
N ALA A 10 -6.98 5.68 -19.08
CA ALA A 10 -8.13 6.23 -19.77
C ALA A 10 -8.20 5.66 -21.20
N GLY A 11 -9.30 4.97 -21.51
CA GLY A 11 -9.52 4.31 -22.79
C GLY A 11 -9.18 2.81 -22.82
N VAL A 12 -8.53 2.27 -21.78
CA VAL A 12 -8.30 0.82 -21.61
C VAL A 12 -9.26 0.23 -20.57
N VAL A 13 -9.46 0.95 -19.47
CA VAL A 13 -10.35 0.55 -18.38
C VAL A 13 -11.57 1.47 -18.41
N PRO A 14 -12.81 0.92 -18.40
CA PRO A 14 -14.01 1.73 -18.29
C PRO A 14 -13.93 2.69 -17.10
N ASN A 15 -14.31 3.95 -17.29
CA ASN A 15 -14.24 4.96 -16.22
C ASN A 15 -15.03 4.55 -14.96
N GLU A 16 -16.09 3.76 -15.13
CA GLU A 16 -16.82 3.15 -14.02
C GLU A 16 -15.92 2.27 -13.13
N TYR A 17 -14.96 1.53 -13.69
CA TYR A 17 -14.01 0.73 -12.92
C TYR A 17 -12.94 1.61 -12.22
N LEU A 18 -12.49 2.70 -12.87
CA LEU A 18 -11.53 3.64 -12.28
C LEU A 18 -12.13 4.47 -11.12
N ASN A 19 -13.46 4.64 -11.11
CA ASN A 19 -14.20 5.39 -10.10
C ASN A 19 -14.69 4.54 -8.92
N VAL A 20 -14.61 3.20 -9.01
CA VAL A 20 -15.14 2.27 -7.98
C VAL A 20 -14.05 1.73 -7.06
N CYS A 21 -12.77 1.71 -7.47
CA CYS A 21 -11.67 1.40 -6.55
C CYS A 21 -11.54 2.50 -5.48
N PRO A 22 -11.28 2.16 -4.19
CA PRO A 22 -10.93 3.14 -3.17
C PRO A 22 -9.74 3.97 -3.68
N GLN A 23 -10.01 5.18 -4.15
CA GLN A 23 -8.94 6.05 -4.67
C GLN A 23 -8.03 6.55 -3.55
N ASP A 24 -8.42 6.33 -2.29
CA ASP A 24 -7.70 6.70 -1.09
C ASP A 24 -7.25 5.45 -0.31
N GLY A 25 -5.99 5.06 -0.49
CA GLY A 25 -5.39 3.95 0.25
C GLY A 25 -5.29 4.20 1.75
N ASP A 26 -5.33 5.46 2.20
CA ASP A 26 -5.32 5.77 3.64
C ASP A 26 -6.71 5.53 4.27
N ALA A 27 -7.79 5.77 3.52
CA ALA A 27 -9.15 5.46 3.98
C ALA A 27 -9.35 3.95 4.14
N GLU A 28 -8.88 3.16 3.18
CA GLU A 28 -8.85 1.69 3.28
C GLU A 28 -8.03 1.23 4.51
N ALA A 29 -6.82 1.77 4.66
CA ALA A 29 -5.95 1.49 5.81
C ALA A 29 -6.60 1.81 7.16
N ALA A 30 -7.33 2.92 7.26
CA ALA A 30 -8.07 3.29 8.46
C ALA A 30 -9.22 2.32 8.74
N GLY A 31 -9.96 1.91 7.71
CA GLY A 31 -11.03 0.91 7.81
C GLY A 31 -10.50 -0.43 8.34
N ILE A 32 -9.37 -0.89 7.80
CA ILE A 32 -8.68 -2.11 8.25
C ILE A 32 -8.24 -1.97 9.71
N ALA A 33 -7.51 -0.91 10.03
CA ALA A 33 -6.98 -0.66 11.37
C ALA A 33 -8.08 -0.64 12.45
N ASN A 34 -9.23 -0.07 12.13
CA ASN A 34 -10.35 0.06 13.06
C ASN A 34 -11.18 -1.23 13.21
N SER A 35 -11.25 -2.05 12.16
CA SER A 35 -12.17 -3.19 12.12
C SER A 35 -11.49 -4.53 12.39
N MET A 36 -10.16 -4.62 12.23
CA MET A 36 -9.43 -5.90 12.24
C MET A 36 -8.20 -5.89 13.19
N PRO A 37 -8.37 -5.66 14.50
CA PRO A 37 -7.24 -5.57 15.45
C PRO A 37 -6.46 -6.89 15.65
N HIS A 38 -7.04 -8.02 15.27
CA HIS A 38 -6.42 -9.35 15.36
C HIS A 38 -5.82 -9.83 14.03
N LEU A 39 -5.74 -8.95 13.03
CA LEU A 39 -5.19 -9.30 11.73
C LEU A 39 -3.71 -9.69 11.85
N LYS A 40 -3.36 -10.84 11.26
CA LYS A 40 -2.00 -11.39 11.26
C LYS A 40 -1.29 -11.25 9.92
N ASN A 41 -2.03 -11.30 8.82
CA ASN A 41 -1.46 -11.23 7.48
C ASN A 41 -2.24 -10.17 6.69
N LEU A 42 -1.52 -9.23 6.10
CA LEU A 42 -2.10 -8.17 5.27
C LEU A 42 -1.30 -7.99 3.99
N GLU A 43 -1.99 -8.01 2.86
CA GLU A 43 -1.46 -7.65 1.56
C GLU A 43 -2.13 -6.37 1.08
N LEU A 44 -1.35 -5.28 0.98
CA LEU A 44 -1.77 -4.02 0.37
C LEU A 44 -0.78 -3.70 -0.74
N ARG A 45 -0.94 -4.40 -1.86
CA ARG A 45 -0.10 -4.22 -3.04
C ARG A 45 -0.67 -3.16 -3.97
N PHE A 46 0.21 -2.40 -4.63
CA PHE A 46 -0.16 -1.35 -5.59
C PHE A 46 -1.14 -0.31 -5.05
N SER A 47 -1.21 -0.16 -3.73
CA SER A 47 -2.11 0.78 -3.07
C SER A 47 -1.55 2.20 -3.14
N LYS A 48 -2.45 3.19 -3.13
CA LYS A 48 -2.11 4.61 -2.94
C LYS A 48 -1.78 4.94 -1.48
N LEU A 49 -1.61 3.93 -0.63
CA LEU A 49 -1.24 4.01 0.78
C LEU A 49 -0.06 4.98 1.01
N SER A 50 -0.27 5.97 1.86
CA SER A 50 0.79 6.90 2.28
C SER A 50 1.43 6.44 3.60
N ALA A 51 2.46 7.15 4.03
CA ALA A 51 3.07 6.93 5.34
C ALA A 51 2.05 7.05 6.50
N LYS A 52 1.01 7.89 6.33
CA LYS A 52 -0.06 8.05 7.31
C LYS A 52 -0.90 6.78 7.42
N GLY A 53 -1.42 6.26 6.31
CA GLY A 53 -2.19 5.03 6.32
C GLY A 53 -1.38 3.82 6.79
N HIS A 54 -0.11 3.72 6.36
CA HIS A 54 0.80 2.68 6.84
C HIS A 54 0.96 2.73 8.38
N THR A 55 1.07 3.93 8.95
CA THR A 55 1.12 4.12 10.41
C THR A 55 -0.19 3.70 11.07
N SER A 56 -1.34 4.06 10.50
CA SER A 56 -2.65 3.65 11.02
C SER A 56 -2.79 2.13 11.09
N ILE A 57 -2.37 1.40 10.05
CA ILE A 57 -2.36 -0.06 10.07
C ILE A 57 -1.48 -0.61 11.18
N CYS A 58 -0.25 -0.11 11.32
CA CYS A 58 0.67 -0.61 12.35
C CYS A 58 0.18 -0.32 13.77
N GLN A 59 -0.63 0.72 13.96
CA GLN A 59 -1.23 1.06 15.26
C GLN A 59 -2.49 0.24 15.56
N GLY A 60 -3.36 0.01 14.57
CA GLY A 60 -4.60 -0.75 14.75
C GLY A 60 -4.38 -2.26 14.76
N CYS A 61 -3.48 -2.76 13.92
CA CYS A 61 -3.23 -4.18 13.69
C CYS A 61 -1.93 -4.63 14.35
N THR A 62 -1.85 -4.55 15.68
CA THR A 62 -0.62 -4.82 16.45
C THR A 62 -0.17 -6.28 16.43
N ASN A 63 -1.04 -7.20 16.02
CA ASN A 63 -0.77 -8.64 15.90
C ASN A 63 -0.25 -9.06 14.52
N LEU A 64 0.07 -8.10 13.63
CA LEU A 64 0.60 -8.40 12.30
C LEU A 64 1.89 -9.22 12.38
N GLU A 65 1.89 -10.33 11.64
CA GLU A 65 3.00 -11.25 11.43
C GLU A 65 3.59 -11.12 10.01
N TYR A 66 2.75 -10.74 9.03
CA TYR A 66 3.13 -10.55 7.63
C TYR A 66 2.48 -9.29 7.06
N LEU A 67 3.29 -8.46 6.39
CA LEU A 67 2.82 -7.26 5.69
C LEU A 67 3.45 -7.13 4.30
N ASP A 68 2.64 -7.08 3.25
CA ASP A 68 3.09 -6.85 1.88
C ASP A 68 2.69 -5.48 1.37
N LEU A 69 3.69 -4.66 1.02
CA LEU A 69 3.54 -3.29 0.50
C LEU A 69 4.14 -3.15 -0.91
N PHE A 70 4.28 -4.26 -1.64
CA PHE A 70 4.83 -4.26 -2.99
C PHE A 70 4.04 -3.31 -3.91
N GLY A 71 4.72 -2.46 -4.68
CA GLY A 71 4.09 -1.53 -5.60
C GLY A 71 3.41 -0.30 -4.98
N CYS A 72 3.47 -0.10 -3.65
CA CYS A 72 2.96 1.11 -3.00
C CYS A 72 3.84 2.33 -3.29
N ALA A 73 3.58 3.01 -4.41
CA ALA A 73 4.35 4.13 -4.95
C ALA A 73 4.51 5.34 -4.03
N ASN A 74 3.58 5.50 -3.08
CA ASN A 74 3.58 6.62 -2.14
C ASN A 74 4.39 6.35 -0.86
N LEU A 75 4.95 5.14 -0.73
CA LEU A 75 5.83 4.77 0.39
C LEU A 75 7.28 4.69 -0.07
N THR A 76 8.18 5.26 0.71
CA THR A 76 9.62 5.06 0.57
C THR A 76 10.11 4.02 1.56
N SER A 77 11.29 3.44 1.30
CA SER A 77 11.94 2.51 2.23
C SER A 77 12.19 3.11 3.63
N ARG A 78 12.18 4.43 3.77
CA ARG A 78 12.33 5.17 5.04
C ARG A 78 11.04 5.30 5.84
N ASP A 79 9.88 5.19 5.18
CA ASP A 79 8.57 5.31 5.84
C ASP A 79 8.17 4.04 6.59
N ILE A 80 8.89 2.95 6.35
CA ILE A 80 8.60 1.63 6.89
C ILE A 80 9.06 1.47 8.35
N PRO A 81 10.34 1.70 8.72
CA PRO A 81 10.89 1.23 10.00
C PRO A 81 10.20 1.83 11.22
N ASN A 82 9.85 3.12 11.17
CA ASN A 82 9.26 3.82 12.31
C ASN A 82 7.89 3.27 12.68
N ALA A 83 7.02 3.05 11.70
CA ALA A 83 5.67 2.52 11.94
C ALA A 83 5.70 1.04 12.35
N THR A 84 6.59 0.23 11.76
CA THR A 84 6.68 -1.20 12.08
C THR A 84 7.37 -1.50 13.40
N SER A 85 8.06 -0.52 14.02
CA SER A 85 8.83 -0.72 15.25
C SER A 85 8.01 -1.26 16.44
N ASN A 86 6.69 -1.00 16.45
CA ASN A 86 5.78 -1.47 17.49
C ASN A 86 5.17 -2.86 17.22
N LEU A 87 5.36 -3.42 16.01
CA LEU A 87 4.81 -4.71 15.62
C LEU A 87 5.71 -5.86 16.09
N LYS A 88 5.56 -6.24 17.36
CA LYS A 88 6.41 -7.25 18.04
C LYS A 88 6.34 -8.65 17.44
N HIS A 89 5.28 -8.94 16.69
CA HIS A 89 5.02 -10.24 16.08
C HIS A 89 5.37 -10.28 14.58
N LEU A 90 5.83 -9.15 14.02
CA LEU A 90 6.11 -9.05 12.59
C LEU A 90 7.33 -9.91 12.24
N LYS A 91 7.09 -10.90 11.38
CA LYS A 91 8.11 -11.86 10.90
C LYS A 91 8.63 -11.45 9.53
N GLU A 92 7.75 -10.93 8.68
CA GLU A 92 8.10 -10.61 7.30
C GLU A 92 7.41 -9.34 6.82
N ILE A 93 8.17 -8.52 6.09
CA ILE A 93 7.66 -7.35 5.39
C ILE A 93 8.20 -7.28 3.97
N LYS A 94 7.31 -7.20 2.98
CA LYS A 94 7.68 -6.87 1.60
C LYS A 94 7.64 -5.36 1.43
N LYS A 95 8.81 -4.75 1.25
CA LYS A 95 8.95 -3.31 1.05
C LYS A 95 8.40 -2.89 -0.32
N PRO A 96 8.03 -1.61 -0.50
CA PRO A 96 7.74 -1.06 -1.81
C PRO A 96 8.96 -1.27 -2.73
N ASN A 97 8.79 -2.10 -3.76
CA ASN A 97 9.81 -2.31 -4.79
C ASN A 97 9.31 -1.68 -6.09
N PHE A 98 10.10 -0.75 -6.62
CA PHE A 98 9.83 -0.03 -7.88
C PHE A 98 10.65 -0.54 -9.06
N ASP A 99 11.54 -1.52 -8.84
CA ASP A 99 12.44 -2.03 -9.87
C ASP A 99 11.68 -2.73 -11.01
N MET A 100 10.44 -3.20 -10.76
CA MET A 100 9.58 -3.73 -11.81
C MET A 100 9.14 -2.66 -12.84
N VAL A 101 9.02 -1.40 -12.42
CA VAL A 101 8.58 -0.30 -13.31
C VAL A 101 9.70 0.12 -14.27
N ARG A 102 10.98 -0.07 -13.88
CA ARG A 102 12.12 0.25 -14.76
C ARG A 102 12.30 -0.74 -15.90
N HIS A 103 11.85 -1.99 -15.76
CA HIS A 103 11.94 -2.99 -16.84
C HIS A 103 10.82 -2.88 -17.88
N LEU A 104 9.66 -2.31 -17.52
CA LEU A 104 8.56 -2.07 -18.46
C LEU A 104 8.80 -0.88 -19.40
N HIS A 105 9.65 0.08 -19.02
CA HIS A 105 9.94 1.25 -19.86
C HIS A 105 10.99 0.98 -20.97
N VAL A 106 11.72 -0.13 -20.91
CA VAL A 106 12.74 -0.48 -21.94
C VAL A 106 12.18 -1.44 -23.00
N SER A 107 10.86 -1.67 -23.01
CA SER A 107 10.21 -2.60 -23.93
C SER A 107 9.01 -2.00 -24.69
N LEU A 108 8.87 -0.67 -24.69
CA LEU A 108 7.98 0.08 -25.57
C LEU A 108 8.79 0.94 -26.53
#